data_AF-A0A2V5JPV3-F1
#
_entry.id   AF-A0A2V5JPV3-F1
#
_cell.length_a   1.000
_cell.length_b   1.000
_cell.length_c   1.000
_cell.angle_alpha   90.00
_cell.angle_beta   90.00
_cell.angle_gamma   90.00
#
_symmetry.space_group_name_H-M   'P 1'
#
loop_
_entity.id
_entity.type
_entity.pdbx_description
1 polymer ?
#
loop_
_entity_poly.entity_id
_entity_poly.type
_entity_poly.pdbx_seq_one_letter_code
_entity_poly.pdbx_strand_id
1 'polypeptide(L)' 'FLARAAMAAGCDGIFMEVHENPAAALSDGPNQLPLKNLPKVLRVLKAVHAAVS' A
#
# COMPACT_ATOMS: atom_id res chain seq x y z
N PHE A 1 4.63 5.79 3.38
CA PHE A 1 6.11 5.86 3.37
C PHE A 1 6.75 4.49 3.61
N LEU A 2 6.32 3.75 4.65
CA LEU A 2 6.86 2.42 4.99
C LEU A 2 6.79 1.39 3.85
N ALA A 3 5.65 1.27 3.16
CA ALA A 3 5.55 0.33 2.03
C ALA A 3 6.60 0.58 0.92
N ARG A 4 6.96 1.85 0.65
CA ARG A 4 8.05 2.18 -0.30
C ARG A 4 9.41 1.76 0.24
N ALA A 5 9.66 2.00 1.52
CA ALA A 5 10.92 1.59 2.16
C ALA A 5 11.07 0.07 2.15
N ALA A 6 10.00 -0.68 2.41
CA ALA A 6 10.00 -2.13 2.33
C ALA A 6 10.31 -2.65 0.91
N MET A 7 9.66 -2.10 -0.14
CA MET A 7 10.00 -2.46 -1.52
C MET A 7 11.47 -2.13 -1.87
N ALA A 8 11.98 -0.98 -1.41
CA ALA A 8 13.36 -0.56 -1.65
C ALA A 8 14.38 -1.42 -0.89
N ALA A 9 14.00 -1.94 0.28
CA ALA A 9 14.80 -2.86 1.08
C ALA A 9 14.80 -4.31 0.53
N GLY A 10 14.02 -4.59 -0.51
CA GLY A 10 14.00 -5.88 -1.19
C GLY A 10 13.01 -6.90 -0.61
N CYS A 11 11.89 -6.46 -0.02
CA CYS A 11 10.84 -7.41 0.35
C CYS A 11 10.16 -8.04 -0.88
N ASP A 12 9.76 -9.31 -0.78
CA ASP A 12 9.06 -10.02 -1.85
C ASP A 12 7.60 -9.59 -2.03
N GLY A 13 7.01 -8.96 -1.00
CA GLY A 13 5.60 -8.58 -1.02
C GLY A 13 5.19 -7.64 0.11
N ILE A 14 4.00 -7.04 -0.08
CA ILE A 14 3.36 -6.13 0.87
C ILE A 14 1.92 -6.57 1.07
N PHE A 15 1.49 -6.67 2.33
CA PHE A 15 0.09 -6.77 2.70
C PHE A 15 -0.44 -5.38 3.06
N MET A 16 -1.64 -5.03 2.59
CA MET A 16 -2.32 -3.77 2.91
C MET A 16 -3.81 -4.02 3.07
N GLU A 17 -4.40 -3.46 4.12
CA GLU A 17 -5.85 -3.40 4.28
C GLU A 17 -6.43 -2.24 3.47
N VAL A 18 -7.59 -2.44 2.87
CA VAL A 18 -8.21 -1.52 1.92
C VAL A 18 -9.71 -1.49 2.13
N HIS A 19 -10.33 -0.32 2.00
CA HIS A 19 -11.79 -0.15 2.13
C HIS A 19 -12.31 1.00 1.26
N GLU A 20 -13.54 0.93 0.75
CA GLU A 20 -14.14 2.01 -0.05
C GLU A 20 -14.29 3.30 0.77
N ASN A 21 -14.67 3.15 2.04
CA ASN A 21 -14.84 4.24 3.00
C ASN A 21 -14.23 3.89 4.37
N PRO A 22 -12.93 4.14 4.61
CA PRO A 22 -12.29 3.74 5.86
C PRO A 22 -12.93 4.31 7.13
N ALA A 23 -13.61 5.46 7.03
CA ALA A 23 -14.33 6.06 8.17
C ALA A 23 -15.56 5.24 8.62
N ALA A 24 -16.07 4.34 7.78
CA ALA A 24 -17.20 3.46 8.08
C ALA A 24 -16.77 1.98 8.27
N ALA A 25 -15.47 1.70 8.34
CA ALA A 25 -14.98 0.34 8.55
C ALA A 25 -15.36 -0.16 9.95
N LEU A 26 -15.80 -1.42 10.04
CA LEU A 26 -16.17 -2.06 11.31
C LEU A 26 -14.97 -2.40 12.19
N SER A 27 -13.77 -2.45 11.61
CA SER A 27 -12.48 -2.62 12.28
C SER A 27 -11.42 -1.84 11.52
N ASP A 28 -10.40 -1.35 12.22
CA ASP A 28 -9.14 -0.84 11.67
C ASP A 28 -9.24 0.24 10.57
N GLY A 29 -10.35 0.98 10.52
CA GLY A 29 -10.56 2.07 9.55
C GLY A 29 -9.39 3.05 9.40
N PRO A 30 -8.78 3.55 10.50
CA PRO A 30 -7.62 4.45 10.40
C PRO A 30 -6.38 3.83 9.73
N ASN A 31 -6.25 2.50 9.69
CA ASN A 31 -5.14 1.77 9.07
C ASN A 31 -5.40 1.39 7.61
N GLN A 32 -6.66 1.43 7.18
CA GLN A 32 -7.07 1.02 5.83
C GLN A 32 -6.81 2.10 4.78
N LEU A 33 -6.26 1.69 3.64
CA LEU A 33 -6.12 2.57 2.48
C LEU A 33 -7.48 2.76 1.80
N PRO A 34 -7.90 4.00 1.45
CA PRO A 34 -9.07 4.19 0.60
C PRO A 34 -8.90 3.46 -0.75
N LEU A 35 -9.86 2.62 -1.14
CA LEU A 35 -9.78 1.76 -2.34
C LEU A 35 -9.41 2.55 -3.61
N LYS A 36 -9.99 3.74 -3.78
CA LYS A 36 -9.71 4.63 -4.91
C LYS A 36 -8.21 5.02 -5.06
N ASN A 37 -7.45 4.98 -3.97
CA ASN A 37 -6.02 5.32 -3.97
C ASN A 37 -5.12 4.11 -4.28
N LEU A 38 -5.64 2.88 -4.16
CA LEU A 38 -4.86 1.65 -4.33
C LEU A 38 -4.12 1.58 -5.67
N PRO A 39 -4.73 1.89 -6.84
CA PRO A 39 -4.01 1.82 -8.11
C PRO A 39 -2.78 2.73 -8.18
N LYS A 40 -2.89 3.94 -7.61
CA LYS A 40 -1.77 4.90 -7.54
C LYS A 40 -0.65 4.39 -6.63
N VAL A 41 -1.01 3.83 -5.47
CA VAL A 41 -0.03 3.26 -4.53
C VAL A 41 0.71 2.09 -5.17
N LEU A 42 -0.01 1.13 -5.76
CA LEU A 42 0.60 -0.05 -6.40
C LEU A 42 1.54 0.34 -7.54
N ARG A 43 1.18 1.34 -8.37
CA ARG A 43 2.07 1.84 -9.43
C ARG A 43 3.40 2.34 -8.87
N VAL A 44 3.36 3.08 -7.77
CA VAL A 44 4.57 3.59 -7.11
C VAL A 44 5.38 2.46 -6.48
N LEU A 45 4.74 1.51 -5.80
CA LEU A 45 5.46 0.39 -5.17
C LEU A 45 6.16 -0.49 -6.21
N LYS A 46 5.49 -0.78 -7.34
CA LYS A 46 6.10 -1.51 -8.46
C LYS A 46 7.30 -0.76 -9.05
N ALA A 47 7.19 0.56 -9.22
CA ALA A 47 8.28 1.37 -9.74
C ALA A 47 9.50 1.41 -8.80
N VAL A 48 9.28 1.50 -7.49
CA VAL A 48 10.37 1.46 -6.50
C VAL A 48 11.07 0.11 -6.51
N HIS A 49 10.32 -0.99 -6.49
CA HIS A 49 10.90 -2.34 -6.53
C HIS A 49 11.72 -2.58 -7.81
N ALA A 50 11.17 -2.21 -8.97
CA ALA A 50 11.86 -2.35 -10.24
C ALA A 50 13.15 -1.51 -10.35
N ALA A 51 13.30 -0.45 -9.55
CA ALA A 51 14.51 0.37 -9.55
C ALA A 51 15.66 -0.24 -8.74
N VAL A 52 15.39 -1.25 -7.92
CA VAL A 52 16.36 -1.87 -7.00
C VAL A 52 16.51 -3.39 -7.21
N SER A 53 15.79 -3.95 -8.18
CA SER A 53 15.80 -5.39 -8.51
C SER A 53 16.55 -5.65 -9.81
#